data_AF-A0A1N7FFU6-F1
#
_entry.id   AF-A0A1N7FFU6-F1
#
_cell.length_a   1.000
_cell.length_b   1.000
_cell.length_c   1.000
_cell.angle_alpha   90.00
_cell.angle_beta   90.00
_cell.angle_gamma   90.00
#
_symmetry.space_group_name_H-M   'P 1'
#
loop_
_entity.id
_entity.type
_entity.pdbx_description
1 polymer ?
#
loop_
_entity_poly.entity_id
_entity_poly.type
_entity_poly.pdbx_seq_one_letter_code
_entity_poly.pdbx_strand_id
1 'polypeptide(L)'
;MTDDDVELNHLRERVYGAAALPATPDEIARLTALEEAARARRAPSPAADHAPAAASVASAEPVDLPGDPADEGAPRDAAPPRHRSLAVIAAVVAAGVLLGAGYAAGVAAPSLVAASATPSPTPSARYPELAFPQTDDDVISASIIDDSGIDPATTRYIAVMRGFRVFLAQPERGEGVCVVTFIVVNDQPWSAGCTTGGPFDDGAVFGIDRHLSVALGDTSRMSIRGTPVRLSESVTAYVVE
;
A
#
# COMPACT_ATOMS: atom_id res chain seq x y z
N MET A 1 -19.16 40.69 25.03
CA MET A 1 -18.12 39.78 24.53
C MET A 1 -17.67 38.98 25.72
N THR A 2 -17.95 37.69 25.70
CA THR A 2 -17.61 36.76 26.78
C THR A 2 -16.15 36.31 26.64
N ASP A 3 -15.55 35.80 27.71
CA ASP A 3 -14.16 35.30 27.71
C ASP A 3 -13.98 34.19 26.66
N ASP A 4 -15.00 33.33 26.52
CA ASP A 4 -15.09 32.28 25.51
C ASP A 4 -15.01 32.83 24.08
N ASP A 5 -15.64 33.99 23.80
CA ASP A 5 -15.59 34.61 22.46
C ASP A 5 -14.17 35.05 22.09
N VAL A 6 -13.37 35.48 23.08
CA VAL A 6 -11.99 35.95 22.89
C VAL A 6 -11.04 34.76 22.66
N GLU A 7 -11.17 33.71 23.46
CA GLU A 7 -10.36 32.50 23.29
C GLU A 7 -10.62 31.83 21.93
N LEU A 8 -11.89 31.77 21.52
CA LEU A 8 -12.30 31.18 20.26
C LEU A 8 -11.78 32.00 19.07
N ASN A 9 -11.72 33.33 19.20
CA ASN A 9 -11.14 34.18 18.18
C ASN A 9 -9.61 34.00 18.07
N HIS A 10 -8.91 33.87 19.20
CA HIS A 10 -7.47 33.57 19.22
C HIS A 10 -7.13 32.19 18.64
N LEU A 11 -7.98 31.18 18.88
CA LEU A 11 -7.85 29.86 18.25
C LEU A 11 -8.03 29.95 16.74
N ARG A 12 -9.04 30.70 16.26
CA ARG A 12 -9.28 30.91 14.83
C ARG A 12 -8.12 31.62 14.15
N GLU A 13 -7.56 32.66 14.76
CA GLU A 13 -6.39 33.37 14.22
C GLU A 13 -5.15 32.47 14.12
N ARG A 14 -4.92 31.57 15.08
CA ARG A 14 -3.79 30.62 15.03
C ARG A 14 -3.92 29.58 13.93
N VAL A 15 -5.14 29.09 13.68
CA VAL A 15 -5.39 28.00 12.73
C VAL A 15 -5.55 28.52 11.30
N TYR A 16 -6.23 29.65 11.13
CA TYR A 16 -6.62 30.18 9.81
C TYR A 16 -5.91 31.49 9.44
N GLY A 17 -5.06 32.03 10.32
CA GLY A 17 -4.38 33.32 10.15
C GLY A 17 -5.27 34.52 10.47
N ALA A 18 -4.65 35.70 10.60
CA ALA A 18 -5.33 36.95 10.96
C ALA A 18 -6.38 37.45 9.93
N ALA A 19 -6.49 36.79 8.77
CA ALA A 19 -7.40 37.13 7.68
C ALA A 19 -8.58 36.14 7.53
N ALA A 20 -8.84 35.32 8.55
CA ALA A 20 -9.95 34.36 8.56
C ALA A 20 -11.31 35.06 8.73
N LEU A 21 -11.74 35.75 7.69
CA LEU A 21 -13.08 36.30 7.61
C LEU A 21 -14.09 35.14 7.66
N PRO A 22 -15.20 35.29 8.40
CA PRO A 22 -16.26 34.29 8.37
C PRO A 22 -16.77 34.14 6.92
N ALA A 23 -17.11 32.91 6.53
CA ALA A 23 -17.70 32.65 5.23
C ALA A 23 -18.92 33.55 5.03
N THR A 24 -18.97 34.22 3.88
CA THR A 24 -20.09 35.10 3.55
C THR A 24 -21.36 34.26 3.30
N PRO A 25 -22.56 34.83 3.50
CA PRO A 25 -23.81 34.13 3.23
C PRO A 25 -23.91 33.59 1.79
N ASP A 26 -23.33 34.32 0.82
CA ASP A 26 -23.31 33.92 -0.59
C ASP A 26 -22.39 32.71 -0.84
N GLU A 27 -21.24 32.63 -0.17
CA GLU A 27 -20.35 31.48 -0.23
C GLU A 27 -21.00 30.23 0.37
N ILE A 28 -21.70 30.39 1.49
CA ILE A 28 -22.45 29.31 2.14
C ILE A 28 -23.56 28.82 1.21
N ALA A 29 -24.35 29.73 0.62
CA ALA A 29 -25.40 29.38 -0.34
C ALA A 29 -24.84 28.62 -1.56
N ARG A 30 -23.69 29.05 -2.07
CA ARG A 30 -23.00 28.38 -3.18
C ARG A 30 -22.52 26.97 -2.81
N LEU A 31 -21.96 26.78 -1.61
CA LEU A 31 -21.53 25.46 -1.12
C LEU A 31 -22.72 24.51 -0.96
N THR A 32 -23.82 24.98 -0.38
CA THR A 32 -25.07 24.20 -0.24
C THR A 32 -25.58 23.73 -1.60
N ALA A 33 -25.59 24.61 -2.61
CA ALA A 33 -26.01 24.25 -3.96
C ALA A 33 -25.11 23.18 -4.60
N LEU A 34 -23.79 23.25 -4.36
CA LEU A 34 -22.84 22.24 -4.84
C LEU A 34 -23.02 20.88 -4.16
N GLU A 35 -23.30 20.86 -2.85
CA GLU A 35 -23.60 19.64 -2.12
C GLU A 35 -24.90 18.98 -2.59
N GLU A 36 -25.96 19.77 -2.82
CA GLU A 36 -27.22 19.26 -3.35
C GLU A 36 -27.04 18.66 -4.75
N ALA A 37 -26.28 19.32 -5.63
CA ALA A 37 -25.95 18.79 -6.95
C ALA A 37 -25.12 17.49 -6.87
N ALA A 38 -24.18 17.40 -5.91
CA ALA A 38 -23.42 16.17 -5.67
C ALA A 38 -24.32 15.03 -5.14
N ARG A 39 -25.26 15.34 -4.25
CA ARG A 39 -26.25 14.38 -3.73
C ARG A 39 -27.18 13.89 -4.84
N ALA A 40 -27.66 14.79 -5.70
CA ALA A 40 -28.51 14.45 -6.84
C ALA A 40 -27.79 13.52 -7.85
N ARG A 41 -26.49 13.72 -8.08
CA ARG A 41 -25.67 12.84 -8.93
C ARG A 41 -25.41 11.45 -8.35
N ARG A 42 -25.35 11.34 -7.02
CA ARG A 42 -25.16 10.05 -6.32
C ARG A 42 -26.47 9.29 -6.10
N ALA A 43 -27.61 9.95 -6.21
CA ALA A 43 -28.90 9.30 -6.06
C ALA A 43 -29.07 8.24 -7.16
N PRO A 44 -29.32 6.97 -6.81
CA PRO A 44 -29.67 5.95 -7.79
C PRO A 44 -30.91 6.41 -8.56
N SER A 45 -30.88 6.29 -9.90
CA SER A 45 -32.09 6.44 -10.71
C SER A 45 -33.10 5.40 -10.23
N PRO A 46 -34.38 5.75 -9.99
CA PRO A 46 -35.38 4.76 -9.60
C PRO A 46 -35.49 3.74 -10.74
N ALA A 47 -35.06 2.51 -10.45
CA ALA A 47 -35.23 1.38 -11.34
C ALA A 47 -36.74 1.21 -11.59
N ALA A 48 -37.12 1.17 -12.87
CA ALA A 48 -38.47 0.86 -13.27
C ALA A 48 -38.90 -0.49 -12.67
N ASP A 49 -40.10 -0.51 -12.09
CA ASP A 49 -40.75 -1.68 -11.50
C ASP A 49 -40.64 -2.90 -12.40
N HIS A 50 -39.98 -3.95 -11.91
CA HIS A 50 -40.17 -5.31 -12.39
C HIS A 50 -40.85 -6.12 -11.29
N ALA A 51 -42.10 -6.48 -11.60
CA ALA A 51 -43.01 -7.28 -10.80
C ALA A 51 -42.45 -8.68 -10.47
N PRO A 52 -42.94 -9.35 -9.41
CA PRO A 52 -42.27 -10.49 -8.80
C PRO A 52 -42.61 -11.81 -9.51
N ALA A 53 -41.61 -12.66 -9.70
CA ALA A 53 -41.81 -14.08 -10.02
C ALA A 53 -41.78 -14.91 -8.74
N ALA A 54 -42.83 -15.71 -8.55
CA ALA A 54 -43.11 -16.52 -7.37
C ALA A 54 -42.51 -17.94 -7.44
N ALA A 55 -42.53 -18.60 -6.26
CA ALA A 55 -42.36 -20.02 -5.94
C ALA A 55 -40.90 -20.55 -5.92
N SER A 56 -40.46 -21.32 -4.91
CA SER A 56 -41.14 -22.42 -4.22
C SER A 56 -40.53 -22.70 -2.82
N VAL A 57 -41.37 -23.17 -1.89
CA VAL A 57 -41.03 -23.60 -0.51
C VAL A 57 -41.32 -25.09 -0.35
N ALA A 58 -40.40 -25.84 0.27
CA ALA A 58 -40.63 -27.10 1.01
C ALA A 58 -39.41 -27.33 1.94
N SER A 59 -39.47 -27.25 3.29
CA SER A 59 -39.99 -28.20 4.31
C SER A 59 -39.50 -29.66 4.11
N ALA A 60 -38.94 -30.42 5.07
CA ALA A 60 -38.65 -30.26 6.51
C ALA A 60 -37.62 -31.33 7.01
N GLU A 61 -36.99 -31.02 8.16
CA GLU A 61 -36.12 -31.68 9.19
C GLU A 61 -36.33 -33.18 9.61
N PRO A 62 -35.70 -33.76 10.69
CA PRO A 62 -34.34 -33.70 11.33
C PRO A 62 -33.82 -35.11 11.81
N VAL A 63 -32.95 -35.18 12.86
CA VAL A 63 -32.60 -36.32 13.82
C VAL A 63 -31.21 -36.97 13.60
N ASP A 64 -30.28 -37.24 14.54
CA ASP A 64 -30.06 -37.03 16.01
C ASP A 64 -28.55 -37.20 16.31
N LEU A 65 -28.05 -36.55 17.37
CA LEU A 65 -26.84 -36.88 18.17
C LEU A 65 -27.33 -37.60 19.46
N PRO A 66 -26.59 -38.52 20.12
CA PRO A 66 -25.54 -38.07 21.07
C PRO A 66 -24.42 -39.08 21.42
N GLY A 67 -23.35 -38.59 22.05
CA GLY A 67 -22.51 -39.42 22.93
C GLY A 67 -21.07 -38.94 23.15
N ASP A 68 -20.86 -38.14 24.19
CA ASP A 68 -19.59 -38.03 24.95
C ASP A 68 -19.92 -38.48 26.40
N PRO A 69 -18.98 -39.08 27.17
CA PRO A 69 -18.26 -38.21 28.10
C PRO A 69 -16.82 -38.64 28.48
N ALA A 70 -16.03 -37.59 28.79
CA ALA A 70 -15.07 -37.44 29.91
C ALA A 70 -13.70 -38.12 29.83
N ASP A 71 -12.63 -37.30 29.88
CA ASP A 71 -11.83 -37.21 31.12
C ASP A 71 -11.06 -35.88 31.23
N GLU A 72 -10.96 -35.42 32.47
CA GLU A 72 -10.41 -34.16 33.00
C GLU A 72 -8.88 -34.13 33.04
N GLY A 73 -8.29 -32.94 32.90
CA GLY A 73 -6.86 -32.75 33.19
C GLY A 73 -6.33 -31.35 32.86
N ALA A 74 -6.66 -30.36 33.69
CA ALA A 74 -6.01 -29.03 33.68
C ALA A 74 -4.63 -29.05 34.39
N PRO A 75 -3.91 -27.91 34.53
CA PRO A 75 -3.03 -27.28 33.54
C PRO A 75 -1.55 -27.28 34.01
N ARG A 76 -0.58 -27.18 33.09
CA ARG A 76 0.83 -26.86 33.45
C ARG A 76 1.44 -25.84 32.50
N ASP A 77 1.78 -24.68 33.06
CA ASP A 77 2.71 -23.69 32.52
C ASP A 77 4.10 -24.30 32.28
N ALA A 78 4.69 -24.03 31.10
CA ALA A 78 6.14 -23.85 30.91
C ALA A 78 6.47 -23.39 29.47
N ALA A 79 6.72 -22.09 29.32
CA ALA A 79 7.68 -21.39 28.45
C ALA A 79 7.85 -21.73 26.92
N PRO A 80 8.09 -20.71 26.07
CA PRO A 80 8.20 -20.85 24.61
C PRO A 80 9.54 -21.49 24.16
N PRO A 81 9.56 -22.29 23.06
CA PRO A 81 10.80 -22.86 22.54
C PRO A 81 11.63 -21.81 21.77
N ARG A 82 12.77 -21.44 22.36
CA ARG A 82 13.84 -20.68 21.67
C ARG A 82 14.63 -21.63 20.76
N HIS A 83 14.38 -21.58 19.46
CA HIS A 83 15.24 -22.26 18.48
C HIS A 83 16.44 -21.38 18.13
N ARG A 84 17.54 -21.57 18.86
CA ARG A 84 18.88 -21.17 18.43
C ARG A 84 19.53 -22.37 17.74
N SER A 85 19.73 -22.28 16.43
CA SER A 85 20.62 -23.20 15.71
C SER A 85 21.59 -22.40 14.86
N LEU A 86 22.80 -22.24 15.41
CA LEU A 86 24.03 -21.94 14.70
C LEU A 86 24.31 -23.08 13.72
N ALA A 87 24.32 -22.79 12.42
CA ALA A 87 24.88 -23.67 11.40
C ALA A 87 26.13 -23.02 10.84
N VAL A 88 27.27 -23.49 11.35
CA VAL A 88 28.61 -23.26 10.82
C VAL A 88 28.72 -24.03 9.50
N ILE A 89 28.96 -23.35 8.38
CA ILE A 89 29.42 -23.99 7.15
C ILE A 89 30.82 -23.45 6.85
N ALA A 90 31.79 -24.34 6.97
CA ALA A 90 33.19 -24.12 6.66
C ALA A 90 33.49 -24.49 5.19
N ALA A 91 34.23 -23.58 4.55
CA ALA A 91 35.28 -23.75 3.54
C ALA A 91 35.04 -24.57 2.26
N VAL A 92 35.28 -23.92 1.11
CA VAL A 92 36.41 -24.28 0.21
C VAL A 92 36.99 -23.00 -0.41
N VAL A 93 38.23 -22.68 -0.07
CA VAL A 93 39.10 -21.74 -0.80
C VAL A 93 39.91 -22.58 -1.79
N ALA A 94 39.81 -22.27 -3.08
CA ALA A 94 40.78 -22.72 -4.07
C ALA A 94 41.27 -21.50 -4.85
N ALA A 95 42.54 -21.15 -4.57
CA ALA A 95 43.30 -20.13 -5.28
C ALA A 95 43.63 -20.60 -6.70
N GLY A 96 43.59 -19.66 -7.65
CA GLY A 96 44.07 -19.86 -9.01
C GLY A 96 44.37 -18.52 -9.66
N VAL A 97 45.50 -17.90 -9.29
CA VAL A 97 46.08 -16.78 -10.03
C VAL A 97 46.95 -17.34 -11.16
N LEU A 98 46.60 -17.04 -12.41
CA LEU A 98 47.56 -16.98 -13.51
C LEU A 98 47.19 -15.80 -14.43
N LEU A 99 48.10 -14.82 -14.47
CA LEU A 99 48.19 -13.77 -15.48
C LEU A 99 48.40 -14.38 -16.87
N GLY A 100 47.76 -13.79 -17.88
CA GLY A 100 48.03 -14.12 -19.28
C GLY A 100 47.35 -13.16 -20.25
N ALA A 101 48.05 -12.09 -20.63
CA ALA A 101 47.74 -11.34 -21.84
C ALA A 101 48.16 -12.17 -23.06
N GLY A 102 47.29 -12.29 -24.07
CA GLY A 102 47.58 -12.99 -25.32
C GLY A 102 46.50 -12.75 -26.38
N TYR A 103 46.94 -12.25 -27.54
CA TYR A 103 46.15 -11.88 -28.72
C TYR A 103 45.59 -13.09 -29.50
N ALA A 104 44.45 -12.85 -30.15
CA ALA A 104 43.94 -13.36 -31.44
C ALA A 104 43.72 -14.88 -31.67
N ALA A 105 42.46 -15.26 -31.95
CA ALA A 105 42.00 -15.83 -33.24
C ALA A 105 40.57 -16.38 -33.07
N GLY A 106 39.71 -16.10 -34.06
CA GLY A 106 38.28 -16.39 -34.01
C GLY A 106 37.93 -17.88 -34.03
N VAL A 107 36.84 -18.19 -33.35
CA VAL A 107 35.99 -19.36 -33.61
C VAL A 107 34.55 -18.85 -33.70
N ALA A 108 33.93 -19.12 -34.84
CA ALA A 108 32.55 -18.75 -35.11
C ALA A 108 31.62 -19.50 -34.13
N ALA A 109 31.09 -18.78 -33.15
CA ALA A 109 29.96 -19.25 -32.37
C ALA A 109 28.66 -18.87 -33.12
N PRO A 110 27.68 -19.78 -33.25
CA PRO A 110 26.40 -19.46 -33.86
C PRO A 110 25.73 -18.36 -33.03
N SER A 111 25.41 -17.27 -33.71
CA SER A 111 24.73 -16.11 -33.15
C SER A 111 23.38 -16.56 -32.61
N LEU A 112 23.27 -16.77 -31.30
CA LEU A 112 21.98 -16.71 -30.64
C LEU A 112 21.47 -15.29 -30.88
N VAL A 113 20.40 -15.19 -31.67
CA VAL A 113 19.64 -13.96 -31.84
C VAL A 113 19.28 -13.50 -30.44
N ALA A 114 19.98 -12.48 -29.95
CA ALA A 114 19.57 -11.75 -28.76
C ALA A 114 18.17 -11.22 -29.09
N ALA A 115 17.15 -11.82 -28.50
CA ALA A 115 15.82 -11.24 -28.52
C ALA A 115 15.99 -9.83 -27.99
N SER A 116 15.72 -8.83 -28.82
CA SER A 116 15.72 -7.43 -28.44
C SER A 116 14.81 -7.32 -27.22
N ALA A 117 15.39 -7.20 -26.02
CA ALA A 117 14.61 -6.96 -24.82
C ALA A 117 13.87 -5.65 -25.08
N THR A 118 12.55 -5.72 -25.26
CA THR A 118 11.73 -4.53 -25.27
C THR A 118 12.05 -3.79 -23.97
N PRO A 119 12.50 -2.52 -24.03
CA PRO A 119 12.85 -1.80 -22.82
C PRO A 119 11.63 -1.84 -21.90
N SER A 120 11.83 -2.29 -20.66
CA SER A 120 10.76 -2.23 -19.66
C SER A 120 10.33 -0.77 -19.50
N PRO A 121 9.03 -0.50 -19.39
CA PRO A 121 8.57 0.86 -19.16
C PRO A 121 9.24 1.40 -17.89
N THR A 122 9.67 2.66 -17.93
CA THR A 122 10.23 3.32 -16.75
C THR A 122 9.20 3.30 -15.60
N PRO A 123 9.62 3.28 -14.33
CA PRO A 123 8.70 3.24 -13.19
C PRO A 123 7.60 4.30 -13.26
N SER A 124 7.94 5.52 -13.68
CA SER A 124 6.99 6.63 -13.84
C SER A 124 5.92 6.42 -14.90
N ALA A 125 6.14 5.55 -15.89
CA ALA A 125 5.14 5.19 -16.90
C ALA A 125 4.13 4.17 -16.36
N ARG A 126 4.55 3.33 -15.40
CA ARG A 126 3.69 2.32 -14.75
C ARG A 126 2.97 2.90 -13.53
N TYR A 127 3.64 3.81 -12.81
CA TYR A 127 3.16 4.47 -11.62
C TYR A 127 3.10 5.98 -11.89
N PRO A 128 1.99 6.49 -12.45
CA PRO A 128 1.86 7.90 -12.83
C PRO A 128 2.05 8.85 -11.66
N GLU A 129 1.85 8.39 -10.43
CA GLU A 129 2.07 9.14 -9.20
C GLU A 129 3.52 9.64 -9.08
N LEU A 130 4.49 8.88 -9.58
CA LEU A 130 5.92 9.24 -9.54
C LEU A 130 6.30 10.29 -10.57
N ALA A 131 5.43 10.58 -11.56
CA ALA A 131 5.68 11.60 -12.57
C ALA A 131 5.36 13.02 -12.07
N PHE A 132 4.57 13.15 -11.01
CA PHE A 132 4.26 14.46 -10.42
C PHE A 132 5.49 15.04 -9.71
N PRO A 133 5.63 16.38 -9.68
CA PRO A 133 6.66 17.02 -8.87
C PRO A 133 6.44 16.75 -7.38
N GLN A 134 7.53 16.69 -6.62
CA GLN A 134 7.47 16.52 -5.17
C GLN A 134 6.88 17.77 -4.50
N THR A 135 6.02 17.56 -3.52
CA THR A 135 5.38 18.55 -2.66
C THR A 135 5.93 18.45 -1.23
N ASP A 136 5.59 19.41 -0.36
CA ASP A 136 6.04 19.39 1.04
C ASP A 136 5.55 18.15 1.81
N ASP A 137 4.38 17.62 1.46
CA ASP A 137 3.79 16.41 2.07
C ASP A 137 4.55 15.13 1.70
N ASP A 138 5.34 15.17 0.63
CA ASP A 138 6.11 14.03 0.13
C ASP A 138 7.50 13.93 0.79
N VAL A 139 7.91 14.95 1.54
CA VAL A 139 9.26 15.03 2.10
C VAL A 139 9.33 14.18 3.36
N ILE A 140 9.97 13.01 3.23
CA ILE A 140 10.39 12.19 4.35
C ILE A 140 11.84 12.54 4.69
N SER A 141 12.15 12.66 5.98
CA SER A 141 13.53 12.91 6.41
C SER A 141 14.44 11.75 6.00
N ALA A 142 15.50 12.04 5.23
CA ALA A 142 16.44 11.04 4.71
C ALA A 142 16.98 10.09 5.79
N SER A 143 17.28 10.63 6.98
CA SER A 143 17.75 9.84 8.14
C SER A 143 16.81 8.72 8.58
N ILE A 144 15.53 8.77 8.21
CA ILE A 144 14.55 7.74 8.55
C ILE A 144 14.56 6.59 7.53
N ILE A 145 15.02 6.84 6.31
CA ILE A 145 14.96 5.91 5.17
C ILE A 145 16.34 5.56 4.57
N ASP A 146 17.44 6.15 5.06
CA ASP A 146 18.81 5.90 4.58
C ASP A 146 19.18 4.40 4.53
N ASP A 147 18.77 3.61 5.53
CA ASP A 147 19.07 2.17 5.57
C ASP A 147 18.09 1.31 4.73
N SER A 148 17.09 1.93 4.09
CA SER A 148 16.01 1.23 3.37
C SER A 148 16.33 0.98 1.89
N GLY A 149 17.39 1.62 1.37
CA GLY A 149 17.74 1.57 -0.06
C GLY A 149 16.70 2.28 -0.95
N ILE A 150 16.06 3.34 -0.42
CA ILE A 150 15.00 4.11 -1.08
C ILE A 150 15.52 5.51 -1.40
N ASP A 151 15.24 6.02 -2.59
CA ASP A 151 15.60 7.39 -2.96
C ASP A 151 14.59 8.40 -2.38
N PRO A 152 14.97 9.21 -1.37
CA PRO A 152 14.06 10.15 -0.71
C PRO A 152 13.48 11.21 -1.66
N ALA A 153 14.20 11.57 -2.73
CA ALA A 153 13.76 12.61 -3.68
C ALA A 153 12.61 12.13 -4.58
N THR A 154 12.40 10.81 -4.64
CA THR A 154 11.36 10.18 -5.46
C THR A 154 10.10 9.85 -4.67
N THR A 155 10.09 10.12 -3.37
CA THR A 155 8.96 9.85 -2.50
C THR A 155 7.73 10.64 -2.94
N ARG A 156 6.56 10.00 -2.97
CA ARG A 156 5.25 10.58 -3.22
C ARG A 156 4.24 10.07 -2.22
N TYR A 157 3.62 10.98 -1.49
CA TYR A 157 2.52 10.73 -0.59
C TYR A 157 1.29 10.28 -1.39
N ILE A 158 0.65 9.22 -0.91
CA ILE A 158 -0.54 8.64 -1.55
C ILE A 158 -1.78 8.93 -0.73
N ALA A 159 -1.78 8.48 0.54
CA ALA A 159 -2.93 8.61 1.41
C ALA A 159 -2.58 8.28 2.86
N VAL A 160 -3.50 8.62 3.76
CA VAL A 160 -3.57 8.05 5.12
C VAL A 160 -4.63 6.96 5.13
N MET A 161 -4.27 5.76 5.60
CA MET A 161 -5.18 4.63 5.73
C MET A 161 -4.94 3.89 7.03
N ARG A 162 -6.00 3.68 7.83
CA ARG A 162 -5.96 2.92 9.11
C ARG A 162 -4.83 3.36 10.06
N GLY A 163 -4.49 4.66 10.09
CA GLY A 163 -3.44 5.19 10.97
C GLY A 163 -2.02 5.12 10.39
N PHE A 164 -1.87 4.72 9.12
CA PHE A 164 -0.61 4.73 8.40
C PHE A 164 -0.63 5.76 7.27
N ARG A 165 0.45 6.56 7.15
CA ARG A 165 0.73 7.34 5.94
C ARG A 165 1.41 6.41 4.95
N VAL A 166 0.90 6.35 3.72
CA VAL A 166 1.40 5.49 2.66
C VAL A 166 2.08 6.36 1.61
N PHE A 167 3.31 5.98 1.26
CA PHE A 167 4.12 6.64 0.25
C PHE A 167 4.57 5.64 -0.82
N LEU A 168 4.71 6.12 -2.05
CA LEU A 168 5.49 5.46 -3.09
C LEU A 168 6.86 6.10 -3.19
N ALA A 169 7.87 5.31 -3.54
CA ALA A 169 9.19 5.82 -3.88
C ALA A 169 9.89 4.87 -4.86
N GLN A 170 10.97 5.33 -5.47
CA GLN A 170 11.87 4.47 -6.24
C GLN A 170 13.00 3.98 -5.32
N PRO A 171 13.50 2.75 -5.53
CA PRO A 171 14.71 2.31 -4.85
C PRO A 171 15.91 3.13 -5.33
N GLU A 172 16.94 3.27 -4.51
CA GLU A 172 18.22 3.89 -4.91
C GLU A 172 18.90 3.13 -6.06
N ARG A 173 18.62 1.83 -6.18
CA ARG A 173 19.14 0.94 -7.21
C ARG A 173 18.04 0.02 -7.73
N GLY A 174 17.97 -0.13 -9.04
CA GLY A 174 17.00 -0.99 -9.73
C GLY A 174 15.84 -0.23 -10.35
N GLU A 175 14.90 -0.97 -10.93
CA GLU A 175 13.78 -0.45 -11.73
C GLU A 175 12.41 -0.72 -11.07
N GLY A 176 12.44 -1.04 -9.76
CA GLY A 176 11.25 -1.35 -8.98
C GLY A 176 10.55 -0.11 -8.45
N VAL A 177 9.50 -0.35 -7.67
CA VAL A 177 8.83 0.67 -6.87
C VAL A 177 8.72 0.20 -5.43
N CYS A 178 8.84 1.12 -4.49
CA CYS A 178 8.76 0.87 -3.07
C CYS A 178 7.48 1.45 -2.49
N VAL A 179 6.83 0.70 -1.60
CA VAL A 179 5.84 1.22 -0.66
C VAL A 179 6.53 1.49 0.66
N VAL A 180 6.34 2.68 1.20
CA VAL A 180 6.83 3.04 2.53
C VAL A 180 5.66 3.48 3.39
N THR A 181 5.64 3.04 4.64
CA THR A 181 4.57 3.35 5.59
C THR A 181 5.10 3.87 6.90
N PHE A 182 4.41 4.86 7.43
CA PHE A 182 4.71 5.51 8.71
C PHE A 182 3.48 5.53 9.58
N ILE A 183 3.67 5.39 10.88
CA ILE A 183 2.60 5.59 11.85
C ILE A 183 2.27 7.10 11.89
N VAL A 184 1.01 7.46 11.66
CA VAL A 184 0.57 8.87 11.55
C VAL A 184 0.79 9.66 12.85
N VAL A 185 0.73 9.01 14.02
CA VAL A 185 0.74 9.71 15.30
C VAL A 185 2.13 10.16 15.75
N ASN A 186 3.20 9.56 15.24
CA ASN A 186 4.56 9.80 15.71
C ASN A 186 5.63 9.73 14.61
N ASP A 187 5.21 9.63 13.34
CA ASP A 187 6.07 9.57 12.17
C ASP A 187 7.16 8.47 12.24
N GLN A 188 6.91 7.43 13.02
CA GLN A 188 7.82 6.31 13.14
C GLN A 188 7.70 5.42 11.89
N PRO A 189 8.84 5.01 11.28
CA PRO A 189 8.82 4.08 10.16
C PRO A 189 8.20 2.74 10.61
N TRP A 190 7.23 2.26 9.84
CA TRP A 190 6.51 1.03 10.15
C TRP A 190 6.98 -0.11 9.26
N SER A 191 6.90 0.07 7.94
CA SER A 191 7.34 -0.92 6.98
C SER A 191 7.72 -0.28 5.64
N ALA A 192 8.68 -0.91 4.96
CA ALA A 192 9.10 -0.58 3.62
C ALA A 192 9.25 -1.87 2.81
N GLY A 193 8.78 -1.88 1.57
CA GLY A 193 8.91 -3.02 0.68
C GLY A 193 9.00 -2.57 -0.76
N CYS A 194 9.95 -3.13 -1.51
CA CYS A 194 10.19 -2.77 -2.90
C CYS A 194 9.93 -3.96 -3.80
N THR A 195 9.35 -3.69 -4.97
CA THR A 195 9.35 -4.64 -6.07
C THR A 195 10.74 -4.67 -6.72
N THR A 196 11.03 -5.74 -7.46
CA THR A 196 12.26 -5.85 -8.24
C THR A 196 12.20 -5.09 -9.56
N GLY A 197 10.99 -4.74 -10.03
CA GLY A 197 10.77 -4.19 -11.35
C GLY A 197 10.89 -5.24 -12.47
N GLY A 198 10.77 -4.77 -13.71
CA GLY A 198 10.89 -5.58 -14.92
C GLY A 198 9.55 -5.88 -15.64
N PRO A 199 9.60 -6.72 -16.69
CA PRO A 199 8.47 -6.91 -17.61
C PRO A 199 7.36 -7.84 -17.08
N PHE A 200 7.59 -8.50 -15.93
CA PHE A 200 6.61 -9.40 -15.30
C PHE A 200 6.05 -8.83 -13.98
N ASP A 201 6.43 -7.60 -13.65
CA ASP A 201 5.98 -6.89 -12.44
C ASP A 201 4.72 -6.10 -12.77
N ASP A 202 3.63 -6.85 -13.06
CA ASP A 202 2.33 -6.28 -13.44
C ASP A 202 1.58 -5.76 -12.20
N GLY A 203 1.88 -6.30 -11.03
CA GLY A 203 1.38 -5.82 -9.75
C GLY A 203 2.09 -6.49 -8.58
N ALA A 204 1.96 -5.89 -7.39
CA ALA A 204 2.55 -6.38 -6.15
C ALA A 204 1.65 -6.08 -4.97
N VAL A 205 1.78 -6.85 -3.89
CA VAL A 205 0.99 -6.68 -2.65
C VAL A 205 1.91 -6.70 -1.45
N PHE A 206 1.77 -5.68 -0.62
CA PHE A 206 2.53 -5.47 0.61
C PHE A 206 1.58 -5.53 1.79
N GLY A 207 1.75 -6.53 2.66
CA GLY A 207 1.05 -6.57 3.94
C GLY A 207 1.65 -5.53 4.88
N ILE A 208 0.85 -4.55 5.30
CA ILE A 208 1.27 -3.50 6.23
C ILE A 208 1.04 -3.99 7.65
N ASP A 209 -0.17 -4.47 7.95
CA ASP A 209 -0.50 -5.14 9.19
C ASP A 209 -1.53 -6.26 8.95
N ARG A 210 -2.15 -6.77 10.02
CA ARG A 210 -3.17 -7.83 9.93
C ARG A 210 -4.50 -7.37 9.31
N HIS A 211 -4.72 -6.06 9.20
CA HIS A 211 -5.97 -5.43 8.73
C HIS A 211 -5.80 -4.59 7.47
N LEU A 212 -4.57 -4.36 7.01
CA LEU A 212 -4.24 -3.50 5.88
C LEU A 212 -3.16 -4.14 5.03
N SER A 213 -3.47 -4.30 3.75
CA SER A 213 -2.49 -4.57 2.70
C SER A 213 -2.56 -3.46 1.65
N VAL A 214 -1.44 -3.13 1.02
CA VAL A 214 -1.35 -2.16 -0.07
C VAL A 214 -0.91 -2.89 -1.32
N ALA A 215 -1.69 -2.76 -2.37
CA ALA A 215 -1.44 -3.31 -3.68
C ALA A 215 -1.02 -2.21 -4.66
N LEU A 216 -0.08 -2.56 -5.53
CA LEU A 216 0.42 -1.72 -6.62
C LEU A 216 0.09 -2.35 -7.97
N GLY A 217 -0.24 -1.52 -8.96
CA GLY A 217 -0.46 -1.93 -10.34
C GLY A 217 -1.70 -2.80 -10.54
N ASP A 218 -1.64 -3.67 -11.55
CA ASP A 218 -2.69 -4.64 -11.86
C ASP A 218 -2.58 -5.87 -10.95
N THR A 219 -3.51 -5.96 -10.00
CA THR A 219 -3.64 -7.09 -9.09
C THR A 219 -4.81 -8.02 -9.41
N SER A 220 -5.39 -7.92 -10.61
CA SER A 220 -6.55 -8.72 -11.04
C SER A 220 -6.34 -10.24 -10.94
N ARG A 221 -5.08 -10.69 -11.00
CA ARG A 221 -4.71 -12.12 -10.93
C ARG A 221 -4.36 -12.59 -9.51
N MET A 222 -4.41 -11.70 -8.52
CA MET A 222 -4.00 -11.97 -7.14
C MET A 222 -5.24 -12.13 -6.26
N SER A 223 -5.23 -13.17 -5.41
CA SER A 223 -6.26 -13.33 -4.37
C SER A 223 -5.82 -12.56 -3.12
N ILE A 224 -6.39 -11.37 -2.93
CA ILE A 224 -6.04 -10.49 -1.82
C ILE A 224 -7.21 -10.43 -0.83
N ARG A 225 -6.91 -10.57 0.46
CA ARG A 225 -7.91 -10.54 1.52
C ARG A 225 -8.29 -9.10 1.86
N GLY A 226 -9.59 -8.84 1.98
CA GLY A 226 -10.14 -7.57 2.45
C GLY A 226 -10.94 -6.83 1.39
N THR A 227 -11.58 -5.74 1.79
CA THR A 227 -12.35 -4.86 0.90
C THR A 227 -11.39 -3.89 0.19
N PRO A 228 -11.41 -3.82 -1.15
CA PRO A 228 -10.55 -2.91 -1.90
C PRO A 228 -11.02 -1.45 -1.74
N VAL A 229 -10.07 -0.57 -1.48
CA VAL A 229 -10.22 0.89 -1.41
C VAL A 229 -9.16 1.50 -2.31
N ARG A 230 -9.58 2.08 -3.43
CA ARG A 230 -8.68 2.72 -4.39
C ARG A 230 -8.11 4.00 -3.76
N LEU A 231 -6.79 4.07 -3.62
CA LEU A 231 -6.10 5.24 -3.04
C LEU A 231 -5.62 6.19 -4.13
N SER A 232 -5.10 5.64 -5.22
CA SER A 232 -4.63 6.39 -6.39
C SER A 232 -4.91 5.61 -7.68
N GLU A 233 -4.26 5.99 -8.78
CA GLU A 233 -4.45 5.29 -10.04
C GLU A 233 -3.88 3.87 -10.01
N SER A 234 -2.67 3.75 -9.48
CA SER A 234 -1.93 2.50 -9.39
C SER A 234 -1.93 1.86 -8.00
N VAL A 235 -2.46 2.54 -6.96
CA VAL A 235 -2.43 2.05 -5.57
C VAL A 235 -3.83 1.74 -5.04
N THR A 236 -3.99 0.53 -4.52
CA THR A 236 -5.23 0.07 -3.87
C THR A 236 -4.93 -0.50 -2.49
N ALA A 237 -5.62 -0.03 -1.46
CA ALA A 237 -5.58 -0.66 -0.15
C ALA A 237 -6.62 -1.78 -0.06
N TYR A 238 -6.30 -2.84 0.66
CA TYR A 238 -7.23 -3.91 1.02
C TYR A 238 -7.37 -3.93 2.53
N VAL A 239 -8.60 -3.72 3.00
CA VAL A 239 -8.90 -3.53 4.41
C VAL A 239 -9.71 -4.70 4.95
N VAL A 240 -9.26 -5.27 6.06
CA VAL A 240 -9.97 -6.34 6.79
C VAL A 240 -10.54 -5.75 8.08
N GLU A 241 -11.83 -5.95 8.33
CA GLU A 241 -12.50 -5.55 9.58
C GLU A 241 -12.10 -6.42 10.78
#